data_AF-A0A850X0Z3-F1
#
_entry.id   AF-A0A850X0Z3-F1
#
_cell.length_a   1.000
_cell.length_b   1.000
_cell.length_c   1.000
_cell.angle_alpha   90.00
_cell.angle_beta   90.00
_cell.angle_gamma   90.00
#
_symmetry.space_group_name_H-M   'P 1'
#
loop_
_entity.id
_entity.type
_entity.pdbx_description
1 polymer ?
#
loop_
_entity_poly.entity_id
_entity_poly.type
_entity_poly.pdbx_seq_one_letter_code
_entity_poly.pdbx_strand_id
1 'polypeptide(L)'
;PPPRDAPKQRFAPWLLSAVDSGRFRGLRWTQPGRAFRVPWKHNARRDRTSADLEVFRVSGGAEPARTWSGRYEGCPEDPAKWKTNFRGALTSTGMFKLLEDNSKSGDDPHKVF
;
A
#
# COMPACT_ATOMS: atom_id res chain seq x y z
N PRO A 1 6.38 -1.74 33.51
CA PRO A 1 6.76 -2.08 32.11
C PRO A 1 5.53 -1.94 31.20
N PRO A 2 5.56 -1.15 30.11
CA PRO A 2 4.43 -1.14 29.19
C PRO A 2 4.39 -2.48 28.44
N PRO A 3 3.18 -3.00 28.11
CA PRO A 3 3.05 -4.28 27.43
C PRO A 3 3.71 -4.23 26.05
N ARG A 4 4.57 -5.22 25.77
CA ARG A 4 5.34 -5.40 24.53
C ARG A 4 4.59 -6.21 23.46
N ASP A 5 3.29 -5.99 23.33
CA ASP A 5 2.48 -6.56 22.26
C ASP A 5 1.77 -5.41 21.54
N ALA A 6 2.53 -4.67 20.71
CA ALA A 6 1.89 -4.07 19.55
C ALA A 6 1.54 -5.27 18.64
N PRO A 7 0.25 -5.63 18.47
CA PRO A 7 -0.09 -6.69 17.54
C PRO A 7 0.52 -6.31 16.20
N LYS A 8 1.27 -7.21 15.56
CA LYS A 8 1.70 -7.06 14.17
C LYS A 8 0.47 -6.58 13.40
N GLN A 9 0.44 -5.30 13.05
CA GLN A 9 -0.76 -4.69 12.48
C GLN A 9 -0.98 -5.42 11.17
N ARG A 10 -2.04 -6.24 11.12
CA ARG A 10 -2.31 -7.09 9.96
C ARG A 10 -2.47 -6.15 8.75
N PHE A 11 -1.92 -6.51 7.61
CA PHE A 11 -1.92 -5.63 6.43
C PHE A 11 -3.34 -5.16 6.05
N ALA A 12 -4.35 -6.03 6.18
CA ALA A 12 -5.74 -5.67 5.89
C ALA A 12 -6.30 -4.51 6.74
N PRO A 13 -6.30 -4.56 8.09
CA PRO A 13 -6.77 -3.41 8.89
C PRO A 13 -5.91 -2.16 8.71
N TRP A 14 -4.60 -2.29 8.47
CA TRP A 14 -3.77 -1.15 8.11
C TRP A 14 -4.24 -0.51 6.78
N LEU A 15 -4.47 -1.33 5.75
CA LEU A 15 -4.90 -0.85 4.43
C LEU A 15 -6.26 -0.14 4.51
N LEU A 16 -7.22 -0.70 5.24
CA LEU A 16 -8.53 -0.08 5.43
C LEU A 16 -8.42 1.29 6.12
N SER A 17 -7.58 1.40 7.17
CA SER A 17 -7.31 2.67 7.83
C SER A 17 -6.58 3.66 6.92
N ALA A 18 -5.66 3.18 6.07
CA ALA A 18 -4.99 4.01 5.06
C ALA A 18 -5.99 4.56 4.03
N VAL A 19 -6.94 3.75 3.58
CA VAL A 19 -8.03 4.18 2.68
C VAL A 19 -8.92 5.22 3.36
N ASP A 20 -9.31 4.97 4.61
CA ASP A 20 -10.16 5.86 5.40
C ASP A 20 -9.50 7.22 5.68
N SER A 21 -8.19 7.22 5.93
CA SER A 21 -7.42 8.44 6.18
C SER A 21 -7.39 9.42 5.00
N GLY A 22 -7.65 8.94 3.77
CA GLY A 22 -7.56 9.76 2.55
C GLY A 22 -6.17 10.34 2.27
N ARG A 23 -5.13 9.93 3.00
CA ARG A 23 -3.78 10.52 2.96
C ARG A 23 -3.03 10.19 1.67
N PHE A 24 -3.28 9.02 1.10
CA PHE A 24 -2.55 8.53 -0.06
C PHE A 24 -3.29 8.86 -1.35
N ARG A 25 -2.62 9.54 -2.27
CA ARG A 25 -3.22 9.95 -3.54
C ARG A 25 -3.71 8.74 -4.33
N GLY A 26 -5.02 8.73 -4.61
CA GLY A 26 -5.65 7.69 -5.42
C GLY A 26 -6.05 6.43 -4.65
N LEU A 27 -5.61 6.24 -3.40
CA LEU A 27 -6.12 5.22 -2.49
C LEU A 27 -7.36 5.77 -1.78
N ARG A 28 -8.55 5.28 -2.13
CA ARG A 28 -9.81 5.78 -1.55
C ARG A 28 -10.94 4.78 -1.68
N TRP A 29 -12.00 4.99 -0.91
CA TRP A 29 -13.27 4.28 -1.09
C TRP A 29 -13.87 4.61 -2.46
N THR A 30 -14.26 3.59 -3.22
CA THR A 30 -15.17 3.72 -4.38
C THR A 30 -16.61 3.52 -3.92
N GLN A 31 -16.82 2.63 -2.95
CA GLN A 31 -18.05 2.47 -2.19
C GLN A 31 -17.68 2.35 -0.70
N PRO A 32 -18.04 3.34 0.15
CA PRO A 32 -17.68 3.34 1.56
C PRO A 32 -18.04 2.02 2.27
N GLY A 33 -17.05 1.40 2.93
CA GLY A 33 -17.22 0.13 3.65
C GLY A 33 -17.45 -1.11 2.77
N ARG A 34 -17.46 -0.96 1.44
CA ARG A 34 -17.75 -2.05 0.51
C ARG A 34 -16.65 -2.29 -0.52
N ALA A 35 -16.13 -1.23 -1.13
CA ALA A 35 -15.12 -1.33 -2.18
C ALA A 35 -14.17 -0.14 -2.15
N PHE A 36 -12.89 -0.38 -2.39
CA PHE A 36 -11.87 0.66 -2.44
C PHE A 36 -10.97 0.49 -3.65
N ARG A 37 -10.40 1.60 -4.12
CA ARG A 37 -9.42 1.60 -5.20
C ARG A 37 -8.02 1.75 -4.66
N VAL A 38 -7.08 1.04 -5.28
CA VAL A 38 -5.64 1.19 -5.06
C VAL A 38 -5.01 1.71 -6.35
N PRO A 39 -4.22 2.79 -6.32
CA PRO A 39 -3.50 3.28 -7.50
C PRO A 39 -2.52 2.20 -7.97
N TRP A 40 -2.51 1.88 -9.27
CA TRP A 40 -1.75 0.75 -9.80
C TRP A 40 -0.81 1.10 -10.95
N LYS A 41 -0.37 2.36 -11.01
CA LYS A 41 0.51 2.91 -12.06
C LYS A 41 1.73 2.01 -12.34
N HIS A 42 1.96 1.71 -13.62
CA HIS A 42 3.01 0.78 -14.08
C HIS A 42 4.42 1.27 -13.79
N ASN A 43 5.33 0.35 -13.42
CA ASN A 43 6.71 0.65 -13.02
C ASN A 43 7.64 1.24 -14.11
N ALA A 44 7.20 1.26 -15.37
CA ALA A 44 7.92 1.86 -16.49
C ALA A 44 7.49 3.31 -16.85
N ARG A 45 6.36 3.81 -16.31
CA ARG A 45 5.88 5.19 -16.58
C ARG A 45 6.80 6.27 -16.01
N ARG A 46 7.22 7.24 -16.83
CA ARG A 46 8.12 8.35 -16.43
C ARG A 46 7.42 9.41 -15.57
N ASP A 47 6.08 9.48 -15.59
CA ASP A 47 5.26 10.43 -14.84
C ASP A 47 4.95 10.00 -13.38
N ARG A 48 5.71 9.05 -12.83
CA ARG A 48 5.53 8.67 -11.42
C ARG A 48 6.13 9.68 -10.47
N THR A 49 5.38 9.99 -9.43
CA THR A 49 5.79 10.87 -8.36
C THR A 49 5.99 10.08 -7.07
N SER A 50 6.70 10.66 -6.10
CA SER A 50 6.86 10.07 -4.76
C SER A 50 5.51 9.81 -4.09
N ALA A 51 4.49 10.62 -4.36
CA ALA A 51 3.14 10.44 -3.84
C ALA A 51 2.45 9.18 -4.38
N ASP A 52 2.73 8.78 -5.63
CA ASP A 52 2.23 7.51 -6.19
C ASP A 52 2.86 6.28 -5.48
N LEU A 53 4.05 6.46 -4.89
CA LEU A 53 4.83 5.40 -4.27
C LEU A 53 4.63 5.31 -2.75
N GLU A 54 4.09 6.35 -2.14
CA GLU A 54 4.02 6.53 -0.70
C GLU A 54 3.22 5.40 -0.02
N VAL A 55 2.07 5.02 -0.57
CA VAL A 55 1.27 3.90 -0.04
C VAL A 55 2.06 2.59 -0.03
N PHE A 56 2.86 2.33 -1.07
CA PHE A 56 3.65 1.11 -1.17
C PHE A 56 4.83 1.15 -0.18
N ARG A 57 5.48 2.30 -0.02
CA ARG A 57 6.56 2.51 0.95
C ARG A 57 6.07 2.29 2.38
N VAL A 58 4.98 2.96 2.78
CA VAL A 58 4.42 2.84 4.14
C VAL A 58 3.96 1.42 4.42
N SER A 59 3.27 0.79 3.47
CA SER A 59 2.82 -0.60 3.60
C SER A 59 3.97 -1.59 3.75
N GLY A 60 5.13 -1.27 3.16
CA GLY A 60 6.33 -2.08 3.16
C GLY A 60 7.11 -2.02 4.47
N GLY A 61 6.64 -1.21 5.44
CA GLY A 61 7.30 -1.02 6.73
C GLY A 61 8.17 0.24 6.81
N ALA A 62 8.10 1.14 5.82
CA ALA A 62 8.83 2.39 5.83
C ALA A 62 7.90 3.57 6.19
N GLU A 63 7.62 3.75 7.48
CA GLU A 63 7.27 5.05 8.06
C GLU A 63 8.40 5.49 9.01
N PRO A 64 8.61 6.80 9.21
CA PRO A 64 9.74 7.37 9.97
C PRO A 64 9.71 7.09 11.50
N ALA A 65 8.81 6.23 11.98
CA ALA A 65 8.70 5.90 13.39
C ALA A 65 8.86 4.38 13.61
N ARG A 66 10.01 4.02 14.18
CA ARG A 66 10.40 2.71 14.72
C ARG A 66 10.65 1.60 13.70
N THR A 67 11.93 1.49 13.37
CA THR A 67 12.73 0.26 13.39
C THR A 67 12.09 -0.86 14.22
N TRP A 68 11.27 -1.72 13.59
CA TRP A 68 10.81 -2.97 14.20
C TRP A 68 11.66 -4.18 13.74
N SER A 69 12.42 -4.02 12.67
CA SER A 69 13.48 -4.95 12.29
C SER A 69 14.80 -4.21 12.44
N GLY A 70 15.64 -4.62 13.39
CA GLY A 70 17.01 -4.13 13.60
C GLY A 70 17.97 -4.45 12.45
N ARG A 71 17.55 -4.15 11.23
CA ARG A 71 18.28 -4.13 9.97
C ARG A 71 17.43 -3.26 9.07
N TYR A 72 17.92 -2.08 8.72
CA TYR A 72 17.83 -1.50 7.37
C TYR A 72 18.38 -0.06 7.45
N GLU A 73 19.60 0.05 7.98
CA GLU A 73 20.46 1.18 7.67
C GLU A 73 21.16 0.79 6.34
N GLY A 74 20.81 1.47 5.23
CA GLY A 74 21.66 1.47 4.04
C GLY A 74 21.20 0.76 2.75
N CYS A 75 19.97 0.26 2.61
CA CYS A 75 19.50 -0.18 1.28
C CYS A 75 18.54 0.85 0.66
N PRO A 76 18.86 1.44 -0.50
CA PRO A 76 17.90 2.22 -1.26
C PRO A 76 16.81 1.26 -1.74
N GLU A 77 15.71 1.16 -1.01
CA GLU A 77 14.67 0.21 -1.37
C GLU A 77 14.03 0.62 -2.69
N ASP A 78 14.09 -0.31 -3.64
CA ASP A 78 13.60 -0.09 -4.99
C ASP A 78 12.06 0.04 -4.97
N PRO A 79 11.48 1.06 -5.61
CA PRO A 79 10.02 1.19 -5.72
C PRO A 79 9.32 -0.07 -6.24
N ALA A 80 10.03 -0.90 -7.01
CA ALA A 80 9.55 -2.20 -7.44
C ALA A 80 9.38 -3.20 -6.29
N LYS A 81 10.28 -3.20 -5.29
CA LYS A 81 10.21 -4.07 -4.12
C LYS A 81 9.02 -3.71 -3.24
N TRP A 82 8.79 -2.42 -2.95
CA TRP A 82 7.63 -1.98 -2.16
C TRP A 82 6.31 -2.42 -2.78
N LYS A 83 6.14 -2.21 -4.09
CA LYS A 83 4.93 -2.63 -4.80
C LYS A 83 4.76 -4.16 -4.82
N THR A 84 5.87 -4.89 -4.94
CA THR A 84 5.86 -6.36 -4.87
C THR A 84 5.43 -6.86 -3.49
N ASN A 85 5.96 -6.27 -2.42
CA ASN A 85 5.58 -6.60 -1.05
C ASN A 85 4.11 -6.26 -0.78
N PHE A 86 3.65 -5.07 -1.19
CA PHE A 86 2.24 -4.68 -1.09
C PHE A 86 1.33 -5.70 -1.79
N ARG A 87 1.68 -6.10 -3.03
CA ARG A 87 0.90 -7.09 -3.78
C ARG A 87 0.87 -8.43 -3.08
N GLY A 88 2.01 -8.89 -2.56
CA GLY A 88 2.13 -10.14 -1.80
C GLY A 88 1.27 -10.10 -0.53
N ALA A 89 1.34 -9.01 0.24
CA ALA A 89 0.54 -8.83 1.44
C ALA A 89 -0.96 -8.78 1.12
N LEU A 90 -1.35 -8.03 0.08
CA LEU A 90 -2.73 -7.93 -0.39
C LEU A 90 -3.29 -9.31 -0.77
N THR A 91 -2.58 -10.08 -1.59
CA THR A 91 -2.99 -11.44 -1.98
C THR A 91 -2.99 -12.39 -0.78
N SER A 92 -1.97 -12.33 0.08
CA SER A 92 -1.83 -13.21 1.24
C SER A 92 -2.93 -13.01 2.28
N THR A 93 -3.57 -11.84 2.34
CA THR A 93 -4.70 -11.64 3.25
C THR A 93 -5.89 -12.52 2.88
N GLY A 94 -6.10 -12.83 1.59
CA GLY A 94 -7.30 -13.51 1.11
C GLY A 94 -8.61 -12.77 1.36
N MET A 95 -8.57 -11.54 1.89
CA MET A 95 -9.75 -10.77 2.31
C MET A 95 -10.32 -9.90 1.19
N PHE A 96 -9.49 -9.53 0.22
CA PHE A 96 -9.82 -8.58 -0.83
C PHE A 96 -9.94 -9.29 -2.17
N LYS A 97 -11.04 -9.05 -2.89
CA LYS A 97 -11.30 -9.62 -4.20
C LYS A 97 -11.21 -8.52 -5.23
N LEU A 98 -10.43 -8.73 -6.29
CA LEU A 98 -10.38 -7.77 -7.40
C LEU A 98 -11.76 -7.69 -8.07
N LEU A 99 -12.38 -6.52 -7.99
CA LEU A 99 -13.67 -6.22 -8.63
C LEU A 99 -13.45 -5.65 -10.03
N GLU A 100 -12.49 -4.72 -10.18
CA GLU A 100 -12.20 -4.08 -11.47
C GLU A 100 -10.69 -3.87 -11.66
N ASP A 101 -10.20 -4.15 -12.88
CA ASP A 101 -8.79 -3.96 -13.26
C ASP A 101 -8.62 -2.82 -14.26
N ASN A 102 -8.55 -1.60 -13.75
CA ASN A 102 -8.25 -0.39 -14.53
C ASN A 102 -6.74 -0.11 -14.59
N SER A 103 -5.88 -1.11 -14.33
CA SER A 103 -4.43 -0.89 -14.22
C SER A 103 -3.76 -0.49 -15.54
N LYS A 104 -4.43 -0.76 -16.67
CA LYS A 104 -3.99 -0.39 -18.02
C LYS A 104 -4.47 1.00 -18.48
N SER A 105 -5.28 1.69 -17.69
CA SER A 105 -5.80 3.01 -18.06
C SER A 105 -4.68 4.04 -18.17
N GLY A 106 -4.72 4.83 -19.25
CA GLY A 106 -3.70 5.84 -19.55
C GLY A 106 -3.71 7.04 -18.60
N ASP A 107 -4.88 7.43 -18.10
CA ASP A 107 -5.05 8.62 -17.26
C ASP A 107 -4.96 8.30 -15.77
N ASP A 108 -5.82 7.39 -15.28
CA ASP A 108 -5.91 7.00 -13.86
C ASP A 108 -5.81 5.47 -13.70
N PRO A 109 -4.59 4.89 -13.77
CA PRO A 109 -4.41 3.45 -13.61
C PRO A 109 -4.64 3.02 -12.15
N HIS A 110 -5.67 2.22 -11.91
CA HIS A 110 -6.05 1.74 -10.57
C HIS A 110 -6.66 0.34 -10.60
N LYS A 111 -6.79 -0.30 -9.43
CA LYS A 111 -7.53 -1.56 -9.26
C LYS A 111 -8.56 -1.36 -8.15
N VAL A 112 -9.77 -1.87 -8.33
CA VAL A 112 -10.83 -1.83 -7.33
C VAL A 112 -10.92 -3.19 -6.65
N PHE A 113 -10.91 -3.19 -5.33
CA PHE A 113 -11.00 -4.36 -4.47
C PHE A 113 -12.19 -4.26 -3.51
#